data_AF-A0A2G2QKU1-F1
#
_entry.id   AF-A0A2G2QKU1-F1
#
_cell.length_a   1.000
_cell.length_b   1.000
_cell.length_c   1.000
_cell.angle_alpha   90.00
_cell.angle_beta   90.00
_cell.angle_gamma   90.00
#
_symmetry.space_group_name_H-M   'P 1'
#
loop_
_entity.id
_entity.type
_entity.pdbx_description
1 polymer ?
#
loop_
_entity_poly.entity_id
_entity_poly.type
_entity_poly.pdbx_seq_one_letter_code
_entity_poly.pdbx_strand_id
1 'polypeptide(L)'
;MINIKHVVLIFCLLTLTASVFAAKATKSDAEESIQSAQQLWDKSIAVGHEWNTVKPLVAQAKQAMETNDFAAAVALANRAAEQAELSLVQAEHEKTNWVNNLPK
;
A
#
# COMPACT_ATOMS: atom_id res chain seq x y z
N MET A 1 10.68 -49.81 22.77
CA MET A 1 9.47 -49.93 21.91
C MET A 1 8.99 -48.53 21.58
N ILE A 2 9.22 -48.06 20.35
CA ILE A 2 8.80 -46.72 19.93
C ILE A 2 7.28 -46.73 19.74
N ASN A 3 6.59 -45.82 20.42
CA ASN A 3 5.13 -45.78 20.49
C ASN A 3 4.56 -45.22 19.18
N ILE A 4 3.79 -46.04 18.44
CA ILE A 4 3.19 -45.73 17.13
C ILE A 4 2.41 -44.40 17.14
N LYS A 5 1.82 -44.00 18.27
CA LYS A 5 1.09 -42.73 18.40
C LYS A 5 2.00 -41.50 18.27
N HIS A 6 3.28 -41.63 18.64
CA HIS A 6 4.27 -40.55 18.56
C HIS A 6 4.89 -40.46 17.17
N VAL A 7 4.92 -41.56 16.42
CA VAL A 7 5.37 -41.59 15.02
C VAL A 7 4.38 -40.86 14.11
N VAL A 8 3.07 -41.00 14.37
CA VAL A 8 2.02 -40.28 13.62
C VAL A 8 2.00 -38.78 13.94
N LEU A 9 2.30 -38.38 15.19
CA LEU A 9 2.35 -36.97 15.59
C LEU A 9 3.56 -36.22 14.99
N ILE A 10 4.68 -36.91 14.79
CA ILE A 10 5.91 -36.34 14.22
C ILE A 10 5.81 -36.23 12.69
N PHE A 11 5.03 -37.08 12.03
CA PHE A 11 4.87 -37.03 10.56
C PHE A 11 3.98 -35.87 10.07
N CYS A 12 3.14 -35.30 10.94
CA CYS A 12 2.27 -34.17 10.58
C CYS A 12 2.98 -32.79 10.66
N LEU A 13 4.19 -32.75 11.23
CA LEU A 13 4.92 -31.49 11.45
C LEU A 13 5.95 -31.16 10.33
N LEU A 14 5.99 -31.95 9.24
CA LEU A 14 7.06 -31.87 8.24
C LEU A 14 6.65 -31.26 6.88
N THR A 15 5.43 -30.76 6.69
CA THR A 15 4.94 -30.36 5.35
C THR A 15 4.62 -28.87 5.16
N LEU A 16 4.89 -27.99 6.14
CA LEU A 16 4.51 -26.58 6.04
C LEU A 16 5.67 -25.59 5.86
N THR A 17 6.66 -25.93 5.04
CA THR A 17 7.65 -24.96 4.54
C THR A 17 7.50 -24.76 3.04
N ALA A 18 6.28 -24.44 2.59
CA ALA A 18 6.10 -23.79 1.30
C ALA A 18 6.79 -22.43 1.39
N SER A 19 8.03 -22.36 0.93
CA SER A 19 8.77 -21.12 0.80
C SER A 19 8.00 -20.24 -0.19
N VAL A 20 7.29 -19.23 0.32
CA VAL A 20 6.69 -18.19 -0.49
C VAL A 20 7.86 -17.46 -1.15
N PHE A 21 8.13 -17.78 -2.42
CA PHE A 21 9.02 -16.99 -3.24
C PHE A 21 8.36 -15.62 -3.44
N ALA A 22 8.74 -14.65 -2.61
CA ALA A 22 8.36 -13.26 -2.84
C ALA A 22 8.98 -12.84 -4.18
N ALA A 23 8.13 -12.61 -5.19
CA ALA A 23 8.57 -12.08 -6.46
C ALA A 23 9.28 -10.74 -6.22
N LYS A 24 10.49 -10.60 -6.74
CA LYS A 24 11.25 -9.36 -6.63
C LYS A 24 10.52 -8.28 -7.44
N ALA A 25 10.25 -7.14 -6.80
CA ALA A 25 9.64 -5.98 -7.46
C ALA A 25 10.43 -5.60 -8.72
N THR A 26 9.71 -5.40 -9.80
CA THR A 26 10.24 -5.03 -11.11
C THR A 26 10.14 -3.52 -11.34
N LYS A 27 10.82 -3.04 -12.38
CA LYS A 27 10.70 -1.65 -12.83
C LYS A 27 9.25 -1.28 -13.18
N SER A 28 8.52 -2.18 -13.86
CA SER A 28 7.11 -1.99 -14.23
C SER A 28 6.24 -1.80 -12.98
N ASP A 29 6.43 -2.65 -11.96
CA ASP A 29 5.67 -2.56 -10.71
C ASP A 29 5.87 -1.19 -10.03
N ALA A 30 7.11 -0.69 -10.03
CA ALA A 30 7.43 0.62 -9.48
C ALA A 30 6.79 1.76 -10.28
N GLU A 31 6.86 1.72 -11.62
CA GLU A 31 6.23 2.72 -12.50
C GLU A 31 4.72 2.79 -12.30
N GLU A 32 4.05 1.64 -12.31
CA GLU A 32 2.60 1.53 -12.10
C GLU A 32 2.20 2.04 -10.72
N SER A 33 2.94 1.67 -9.67
CA SER A 33 2.66 2.12 -8.30
C SER A 33 2.84 3.63 -8.15
N ILE A 34 3.93 4.20 -8.69
CA ILE A 34 4.19 5.65 -8.66
C ILE A 34 3.11 6.40 -9.45
N GLN A 35 2.71 5.89 -10.61
CA GLN A 35 1.65 6.49 -11.42
C GLN A 35 0.32 6.50 -10.67
N SER A 36 -0.06 5.38 -10.06
CA SER A 36 -1.29 5.27 -9.26
C SER A 36 -1.29 6.27 -8.10
N ALA A 37 -0.20 6.33 -7.34
CA ALA A 37 -0.04 7.28 -6.24
C ALA A 37 -0.16 8.74 -6.70
N GLN A 38 0.45 9.09 -7.84
CA GLN A 38 0.34 10.43 -8.42
C GLN A 38 -1.10 10.76 -8.82
N GLN A 39 -1.81 9.83 -9.46
CA GLN A 39 -3.20 10.04 -9.87
C GLN A 39 -4.14 10.25 -8.68
N LEU A 40 -3.95 9.49 -7.60
CA LEU A 40 -4.74 9.65 -6.37
C LEU A 40 -4.44 10.98 -5.68
N TRP A 41 -3.17 11.36 -5.62
CA TRP A 41 -2.76 12.65 -5.07
C TRP A 41 -3.33 13.82 -5.90
N ASP A 42 -3.29 13.75 -7.22
CA ASP A 42 -3.86 14.77 -8.11
C ASP A 42 -5.37 14.91 -7.89
N LYS A 43 -6.09 13.80 -7.71
CA LYS A 43 -7.52 13.80 -7.34
C LYS A 43 -7.75 14.47 -5.99
N SER A 44 -6.90 14.19 -4.99
CA SER A 44 -7.04 14.75 -3.65
C SER A 44 -6.79 16.26 -3.65
N ILE A 45 -5.81 16.74 -4.43
CA ILE A 45 -5.57 18.18 -4.68
C ILE A 45 -6.80 18.82 -5.34
N ALA A 46 -7.38 18.18 -6.37
CA ALA A 46 -8.51 18.73 -7.12
C ALA A 46 -9.75 18.98 -6.24
N VAL A 47 -9.92 18.20 -5.16
CA VAL A 47 -11.01 18.41 -4.18
C VAL A 47 -10.59 19.25 -2.97
N GLY A 48 -9.37 19.81 -2.96
CA GLY A 48 -8.87 20.66 -1.87
C GLY A 48 -8.37 19.91 -0.64
N HIS A 49 -8.22 18.59 -0.72
CA HIS A 49 -7.75 17.72 0.36
C HIS A 49 -6.34 17.20 0.04
N GLU A 50 -5.36 18.10 0.09
CA GLU A 50 -3.95 17.76 -0.08
C GLU A 50 -3.29 17.53 1.29
N TRP A 51 -3.14 16.26 1.69
CA TRP A 51 -2.29 15.94 2.83
C TRP A 51 -0.82 16.15 2.45
N ASN A 52 -0.14 16.99 3.23
CA ASN A 52 1.24 17.41 2.97
C ASN A 52 2.28 16.26 3.03
N THR A 53 1.89 15.09 3.54
CA THR A 53 2.72 13.88 3.61
C THR A 53 2.77 13.08 2.31
N VAL A 54 1.80 13.25 1.41
CA VAL A 54 1.71 12.49 0.15
C VAL A 54 2.82 12.90 -0.82
N LYS A 55 2.99 14.22 -1.04
CA LYS A 55 4.02 14.80 -1.91
C LYS A 55 5.44 14.25 -1.65
N PRO A 56 5.98 14.29 -0.41
CA PRO A 56 7.32 13.78 -0.16
C PRO A 56 7.42 12.25 -0.35
N LEU A 57 6.35 11.48 -0.14
CA LEU A 57 6.36 10.04 -0.40
C LEU A 57 6.45 9.74 -1.90
N VAL A 58 5.67 10.45 -2.73
CA VAL A 58 5.75 10.33 -4.19
C VAL A 58 7.15 10.74 -4.70
N ALA A 59 7.73 11.80 -4.14
CA ALA A 59 9.09 12.22 -4.48
C ALA A 59 10.15 11.16 -4.11
N GLN A 60 10.06 10.59 -2.91
CA GLN A 60 10.96 9.51 -2.46
C GLN A 60 10.81 8.25 -3.31
N ALA A 61 9.59 7.90 -3.72
CA ALA A 61 9.34 6.76 -4.59
C ALA A 61 10.03 6.95 -5.97
N LYS A 62 9.93 8.16 -6.54
CA LYS A 62 10.64 8.53 -7.78
C LYS A 62 12.16 8.49 -7.61
N GLN A 63 12.68 8.94 -6.47
CA GLN A 63 14.11 8.84 -6.17
C GLN A 63 14.60 7.38 -6.08
N ALA A 64 13.83 6.50 -5.41
CA ALA A 64 14.15 5.07 -5.34
C ALA A 64 14.14 4.41 -6.73
N MET A 65 13.23 4.83 -7.60
CA MET A 65 13.17 4.41 -9.00
C MET A 65 14.45 4.78 -9.77
N GLU A 66 14.99 5.99 -9.57
CA GLU A 66 16.25 6.44 -10.19
C GLU A 66 17.45 5.59 -9.76
N THR A 67 17.44 5.08 -8.53
CA THR A 67 18.49 4.19 -8.00
C THR A 67 18.24 2.70 -8.29
N ASN A 68 17.23 2.36 -9.09
CA ASN A 68 16.76 0.99 -9.35
C ASN A 68 16.36 0.20 -8.09
N ASP A 69 16.02 0.90 -7.00
CA ASP A 69 15.44 0.29 -5.81
C ASP A 69 13.92 0.18 -5.99
N PHE A 70 13.51 -0.74 -6.85
CA PHE A 70 12.11 -0.92 -7.21
C PHE A 70 11.25 -1.37 -6.02
N ALA A 71 11.83 -2.11 -5.06
CA ALA A 71 11.11 -2.52 -3.87
C ALA A 71 10.78 -1.33 -2.97
N ALA A 72 11.75 -0.43 -2.74
CA ALA A 72 11.49 0.81 -2.00
C ALA A 72 10.54 1.73 -2.77
N ALA A 73 10.69 1.83 -4.09
CA ALA A 73 9.81 2.65 -4.94
C ALA A 73 8.34 2.19 -4.82
N VAL A 74 8.07 0.90 -4.94
CA VAL A 74 6.73 0.31 -4.77
C VAL A 74 6.20 0.59 -3.36
N ALA A 75 6.99 0.35 -2.31
CA ALA A 75 6.54 0.53 -0.92
C ALA A 75 6.18 2.00 -0.61
N LEU A 76 7.03 2.94 -1.04
CA LEU A 76 6.81 4.38 -0.85
C LEU A 76 5.60 4.87 -1.66
N ALA A 77 5.45 4.41 -2.89
CA ALA A 77 4.31 4.75 -3.73
C ALA A 77 3.00 4.21 -3.17
N ASN A 78 2.96 2.96 -2.71
CA ASN A 78 1.77 2.38 -2.08
C ASN A 78 1.35 3.15 -0.83
N ARG A 79 2.32 3.57 -0.01
CA ARG A 79 2.04 4.41 1.16
C ARG A 79 1.50 5.79 0.78
N ALA A 80 2.01 6.38 -0.29
CA ALA A 80 1.48 7.63 -0.82
C ALA A 80 0.04 7.47 -1.33
N ALA A 81 -0.24 6.39 -2.05
CA ALA A 81 -1.57 6.05 -2.54
C ALA A 81 -2.57 5.89 -1.38
N GLU A 82 -2.22 5.12 -0.35
CA GLU A 82 -3.05 4.92 0.85
C GLU A 82 -3.39 6.27 1.52
N GLN A 83 -2.41 7.16 1.69
CA GLN A 83 -2.66 8.47 2.29
C GLN A 83 -3.52 9.37 1.41
N ALA A 84 -3.34 9.33 0.10
CA ALA A 84 -4.18 10.07 -0.84
C ALA A 84 -5.63 9.56 -0.84
N GLU A 85 -5.83 8.24 -0.77
CA GLU A 85 -7.17 7.63 -0.63
C GLU A 85 -7.86 8.05 0.67
N LEU A 86 -7.15 8.02 1.80
CA LEU A 86 -7.69 8.49 3.08
C LEU A 86 -8.10 9.96 3.02
N SER A 87 -7.30 10.79 2.35
CA SER A 87 -7.60 12.20 2.13
C SER A 87 -8.89 12.41 1.31
N LEU A 88 -9.09 11.59 0.26
CA LEU A 88 -10.32 11.59 -0.53
C LEU A 88 -11.55 11.14 0.27
N VAL A 89 -11.39 10.10 1.10
CA VAL A 89 -12.46 9.63 2.01
C VAL A 89 -12.85 10.74 2.99
N GLN A 90 -11.88 11.46 3.54
CA GLN A 90 -12.16 12.60 4.41
C GLN A 90 -12.94 13.69 3.66
N ALA A 91 -12.54 14.02 2.43
CA ALA A 91 -13.23 15.03 1.61
C ALA A 91 -14.72 14.69 1.40
N GLU A 92 -15.03 13.44 1.06
CA GLU A 92 -16.43 13.02 0.87
C GLU A 92 -17.22 13.00 2.17
N HIS A 93 -16.60 12.64 3.29
CA HIS A 93 -17.25 12.67 4.60
C HIS A 93 -17.57 14.10 5.04
N GLU A 94 -16.65 15.04 4.85
CA GLU A 94 -16.87 16.46 5.16
C GLU A 94 -17.97 17.08 4.29
N LYS A 95 -17.94 16.80 2.98
CA LYS A 95 -18.99 17.22 2.04
C LYS A 95 -20.38 16.70 2.44
N THR A 96 -20.47 15.42 2.82
CA THR A 96 -21.74 14.79 3.23
C THR A 96 -22.25 15.36 4.54
N ASN A 97 -21.38 15.51 5.53
CA ASN A 97 -21.75 16.04 6.85
C ASN A 97 -22.12 17.52 6.80
N TRP A 98 -21.44 18.30 5.96
CA TRP A 98 -21.76 19.70 5.78
C TRP A 98 -23.22 19.87 5.31
N VAL A 99 -23.66 19.09 4.33
CA VAL A 99 -25.04 19.11 3.84
C VAL A 99 -26.06 18.77 4.95
N ASN A 100 -25.74 17.80 5.81
CA ASN A 100 -26.64 17.36 6.88
C ASN A 100 -26.72 18.32 8.08
N ASN A 101 -25.70 19.16 8.28
CA ASN A 101 -25.58 20.05 9.45
C ASN A 101 -26.01 21.50 9.17
N LEU A 102 -26.61 21.78 8.01
CA LEU A 102 -27.16 23.11 7.71
C LEU A 102 -28.43 23.36 8.58
N PRO A 103 -28.52 24.52 9.27
CA PRO A 103 -29.74 24.88 9.99
C PRO A 103 -30.93 24.98 9.03
N LYS A 104 -32.08 24.44 9.45
CA LYS A 104 -33.33 24.44 8.69
C LYS A 104 -34.10 25.75 8.82
#